data_AF-A0A944ZC45-F1
#
_entry.id   AF-A0A944ZC45-F1
#
_cell.length_a   1.000
_cell.length_b   1.000
_cell.length_c   1.000
_cell.angle_alpha   90.00
_cell.angle_beta   90.00
_cell.angle_gamma   90.00
#
_symmetry.space_group_name_H-M   'P 1'
#
loop_
_entity.id
_entity.type
_entity.pdbx_description
1 polymer ?
#
loop_
_entity_poly.entity_id
_entity_poly.type
_entity_poly.pdbx_seq_one_letter_code
_entity_poly.pdbx_strand_id
1 'polypeptide(L)'
;MAEERMEAPANMDSDGSPRGEINPADRAAFEVAEVAALAFVDEDRTPYGGPMAKRELSFEVLETQRLGADVRVRIGYRPSKGFSGRAGEEWILVDGDGAIRTRELISRPKENQPWVLIALATLSVIAAVVLVPVLISRSDPSGDPLYRAGRTLWMRASQPDIVDEVQYGGLTLDGNAVNFRIAGPANDWQLAVIHVSLFNQTSQQVSVTIDENAAVLTDVDGEEYAPINVVERSQGMSGSIDSQYRYPDFIGLWRSIVIRGAESVAGMLLFEVPPDFDADRFTWRASDTIQVGFND
;
A
#
# COMPACT_ATOMS: atom_id res chain seq x y z
N MET A 1 72.47 -4.03 34.55
CA MET A 1 71.40 -4.41 33.60
C MET A 1 70.18 -3.58 33.96
N ALA A 2 70.01 -2.49 33.21
CA ALA A 2 68.76 -1.77 32.99
C ALA A 2 67.78 -2.69 32.23
N GLU A 3 66.48 -2.45 32.07
CA GLU A 3 65.59 -1.28 32.13
C GLU A 3 64.19 -1.91 32.26
N GLU A 4 63.41 -1.64 33.31
CA GLU A 4 62.54 -0.48 33.52
C GLU A 4 61.31 -0.44 32.59
N ARG A 5 60.14 -0.41 33.22
CA ARG A 5 58.81 -0.50 32.61
C ARG A 5 58.51 0.78 31.85
N MET A 6 58.24 0.67 30.54
CA MET A 6 57.70 1.78 29.75
C MET A 6 56.21 1.97 30.05
N GLU A 7 55.93 2.91 30.93
CA GLU A 7 54.68 3.68 30.98
C GLU A 7 54.75 4.72 29.85
N ALA A 8 53.81 4.67 28.90
CA ALA A 8 53.69 5.70 27.88
C ALA A 8 52.84 6.86 28.40
N PRO A 9 53.27 8.12 28.24
CA PRO A 9 52.84 9.23 29.08
C PRO A 9 51.58 9.95 28.58
N ALA A 10 50.95 10.64 29.54
CA ALA A 10 49.92 11.65 29.35
C ALA A 10 50.36 12.73 28.36
N ASN A 11 49.50 13.03 27.39
CA ASN A 11 49.71 14.10 26.43
C ASN A 11 49.00 15.36 26.97
N MET A 12 49.77 16.25 27.60
CA MET A 12 49.33 17.59 28.00
C MET A 12 50.37 18.60 27.51
N ASP A 13 49.87 19.56 26.73
CA ASP A 13 50.46 20.86 26.37
C ASP A 13 51.69 20.80 25.43
N SER A 14 51.83 21.57 24.35
CA SER A 14 51.19 22.80 23.89
C SER A 14 51.83 23.16 22.55
N ASP A 15 51.04 23.51 21.53
CA ASP A 15 51.32 24.74 20.77
C ASP A 15 50.01 25.21 20.12
N GLY A 16 49.21 25.92 20.93
CA GLY A 16 48.30 26.91 20.39
C GLY A 16 49.15 28.04 19.83
N SER A 17 49.66 27.88 18.61
CA SER A 17 50.33 28.97 17.92
C SER A 17 49.30 30.10 17.78
N PRO A 18 49.58 31.31 18.27
CA PRO A 18 48.74 32.46 17.99
C PRO A 18 48.66 32.59 16.46
N ARG A 19 47.46 32.85 15.91
CA ARG A 19 47.27 33.26 14.52
C ARG A 19 48.38 34.24 14.19
N GLY A 20 49.38 33.75 13.45
CA GLY A 20 50.59 34.49 13.18
C GLY A 20 50.20 35.82 12.58
N GLU A 21 50.79 36.88 13.10
CA GLU A 21 50.66 38.22 12.54
C GLU A 21 51.08 38.12 11.07
N ILE A 22 50.08 38.06 10.17
CA ILE A 22 50.31 37.91 8.74
C ILE A 22 51.19 39.08 8.32
N ASN A 23 52.40 38.79 7.82
CA ASN A 23 53.34 39.79 7.35
C ASN A 23 52.58 40.76 6.41
N PRO A 24 52.71 42.09 6.57
CA PRO A 24 52.04 43.07 5.71
C PRO A 24 52.24 42.79 4.21
N ALA A 25 53.40 42.28 3.81
CA ALA A 25 53.69 41.89 2.44
C ALA A 25 52.90 40.66 1.97
N ASP A 26 52.63 39.71 2.86
CA ASP A 26 51.82 38.53 2.56
C ASP A 26 50.33 38.89 2.48
N ARG A 27 49.86 39.86 3.26
CA ARG A 27 48.48 40.34 3.20
C ARG A 27 48.11 40.88 1.83
N ALA A 28 48.94 41.76 1.27
CA ALA A 28 48.70 42.32 -0.06
C ALA A 28 48.73 41.23 -1.16
N ALA A 29 49.67 40.28 -1.06
CA ALA A 29 49.74 39.17 -2.00
C ALA A 29 48.52 38.23 -1.91
N PHE A 30 47.99 37.99 -0.69
CA PHE A 30 46.80 37.17 -0.48
C PHE A 30 45.56 37.85 -1.06
N GLU A 31 45.37 39.15 -0.84
CA GLU A 31 44.24 39.89 -1.42
C GLU A 31 44.25 39.84 -2.95
N VAL A 32 45.42 40.03 -3.59
CA VAL A 32 45.57 39.91 -5.04
C VAL A 32 45.24 38.49 -5.52
N ALA A 33 45.75 37.47 -4.83
CA ALA A 33 45.53 36.08 -5.19
C ALA A 33 44.06 35.66 -5.03
N GLU A 34 43.39 36.09 -3.97
CA GLU A 34 41.97 35.81 -3.72
C GLU A 34 41.08 36.41 -4.80
N VAL A 35 41.32 37.66 -5.19
CA VAL A 35 40.59 38.33 -6.27
C VAL A 35 40.82 37.63 -7.61
N ALA A 36 42.08 37.30 -7.94
CA ALA A 36 42.42 36.59 -9.17
C ALA A 36 41.77 35.20 -9.22
N ALA A 37 41.82 34.46 -8.11
CA ALA A 37 41.24 33.12 -8.02
C ALA A 37 39.71 33.17 -8.14
N LEU A 38 39.03 34.12 -7.47
CA LEU A 38 37.58 34.29 -7.58
C LEU A 38 37.14 34.68 -9.00
N ALA A 39 37.86 35.59 -9.66
CA ALA A 39 37.57 35.96 -11.04
C ALA A 39 37.73 34.76 -11.99
N PHE A 40 38.80 33.99 -11.81
CA PHE A 40 39.07 32.80 -12.62
C PHE A 40 38.00 31.72 -12.50
N VAL A 41 37.53 31.41 -11.29
CA VAL A 41 36.51 30.36 -11.08
C VAL A 41 35.11 30.76 -11.52
N ASP A 42 34.83 32.07 -11.58
CA ASP A 42 33.58 32.60 -12.12
C ASP A 42 33.56 32.53 -13.65
N GLU A 43 34.69 32.83 -14.28
CA GLU A 43 34.87 32.79 -15.75
C GLU A 43 34.95 31.35 -16.30
N ASP A 44 35.83 30.50 -15.76
CA ASP A 44 35.98 29.11 -16.20
C ASP A 44 35.17 28.13 -15.35
N ARG A 45 33.97 27.80 -15.84
CA ARG A 45 33.06 26.83 -15.22
C ARG A 45 33.20 25.42 -15.78
N THR A 46 34.09 25.19 -16.74
CA THR A 46 34.25 23.92 -17.46
C THR A 46 34.50 22.74 -16.52
N PRO A 47 35.35 22.86 -15.48
CA PRO A 47 35.68 21.73 -14.59
C PRO A 47 34.51 21.20 -13.74
N TYR A 48 33.46 22.00 -13.52
CA TYR A 48 32.28 21.56 -12.76
C TYR A 48 31.42 20.57 -13.56
N GLY A 49 31.44 20.68 -14.89
CA GLY A 49 30.77 19.77 -15.82
C GLY A 49 29.23 19.74 -15.75
N GLY A 50 28.64 19.16 -16.80
CA GLY A 50 27.23 18.77 -16.85
C GLY A 50 26.23 19.89 -16.52
N PRO A 51 25.15 19.59 -15.79
CA PRO A 51 24.18 20.58 -15.34
C PRO A 51 24.75 21.59 -14.34
N MET A 52 25.80 21.23 -13.59
CA MET A 52 26.34 22.08 -12.51
C MET A 52 27.01 23.33 -13.06
N ALA A 53 27.79 23.21 -14.15
CA ALA A 53 28.41 24.35 -14.83
C ALA A 53 27.39 25.37 -15.36
N LYS A 54 26.14 24.95 -15.60
CA LYS A 54 25.05 25.79 -16.08
C LYS A 54 24.24 26.47 -14.96
N ARG A 55 24.43 26.05 -13.70
CA ARG A 55 23.75 26.65 -12.55
C ARG A 55 24.48 27.94 -12.16
N GLU A 56 23.72 28.83 -11.53
CA GLU A 56 24.31 29.97 -10.83
C GLU A 56 25.01 29.44 -9.57
N LEU A 57 26.31 29.69 -9.47
CA LEU A 57 27.18 29.22 -8.39
C LEU A 57 27.60 30.41 -7.52
N SER A 58 27.72 30.17 -6.22
CA SER A 58 28.35 31.08 -5.27
C SER A 58 29.70 30.53 -4.87
N PHE A 59 30.71 31.39 -4.85
CA PHE A 59 32.08 31.08 -4.47
C PHE A 59 32.44 31.79 -3.17
N GLU A 60 33.25 31.15 -2.35
CA GLU A 60 33.71 31.68 -1.07
C GLU A 60 35.16 31.25 -0.83
N VAL A 61 36.02 32.18 -0.44
CA VAL A 61 37.38 31.85 -0.03
C VAL A 61 37.33 31.22 1.36
N LEU A 62 37.80 29.99 1.47
CA LEU A 62 37.83 29.24 2.73
C LEU A 62 39.18 29.40 3.43
N GLU A 63 40.27 29.44 2.66
CA GLU A 63 41.62 29.42 3.20
C GLU A 63 42.62 29.94 2.17
N THR A 64 43.60 30.73 2.61
CA THR A 64 44.68 31.24 1.75
C THR A 64 46.03 30.96 2.42
N GLN A 65 46.97 30.40 1.67
CA GLN A 65 48.28 30.00 2.18
C GLN A 65 49.40 30.39 1.21
N ARG A 66 50.55 30.79 1.74
CA ARG A 66 51.77 30.99 0.96
C ARG A 66 52.41 29.64 0.64
N LEU A 67 52.78 29.41 -0.62
CA LEU A 67 53.48 28.22 -1.07
C LEU A 67 54.72 28.63 -1.88
N GLY A 68 55.85 28.83 -1.17
CA GLY A 68 57.07 29.36 -1.79
C GLY A 68 56.86 30.80 -2.29
N ALA A 69 57.06 31.03 -3.59
CA ALA A 69 56.80 32.31 -4.24
C ALA A 69 55.32 32.52 -4.61
N ASP A 70 54.53 31.44 -4.62
CA ASP A 70 53.14 31.44 -5.04
C ASP A 70 52.19 31.53 -3.82
N VAL A 71 50.91 31.73 -4.11
CA VAL A 71 49.81 31.75 -3.15
C VAL A 71 48.77 30.70 -3.57
N ARG A 72 48.35 29.86 -2.61
CA ARG A 72 47.30 28.87 -2.81
C ARG A 72 46.03 29.32 -2.11
N VAL A 73 44.92 29.37 -2.86
CA VAL A 73 43.60 29.79 -2.39
C VAL A 73 42.64 28.61 -2.45
N ARG A 74 42.02 28.25 -1.32
CA ARG A 74 40.96 27.25 -1.22
C ARG A 74 39.63 27.94 -1.43
N ILE A 75 38.91 27.51 -2.45
CA ILE A 75 37.59 28.05 -2.78
C ILE A 75 36.54 26.99 -2.50
N GLY A 76 35.53 27.37 -1.72
CA GLY A 76 34.29 26.65 -1.58
C GLY A 76 33.30 27.10 -2.65
N TYR A 77 32.58 26.14 -3.26
CA TYR A 77 31.58 26.45 -4.28
C TYR A 77 30.29 25.66 -4.08
N ARG A 78 29.15 26.28 -4.34
CA ARG A 78 27.82 25.67 -4.24
C ARG A 78 26.80 26.38 -5.13
N PRO A 79 25.69 25.75 -5.52
CA PRO A 79 24.60 26.46 -6.18
C PRO A 79 24.04 27.60 -5.31
N SER A 80 23.74 28.74 -5.93
CA SER A 80 23.23 29.93 -5.27
C SER A 80 21.81 29.74 -4.69
N LYS A 81 21.02 28.88 -5.32
CA LYS A 81 19.60 28.63 -4.98
C LYS A 81 19.29 27.15 -4.84
N GLY A 82 18.40 26.85 -3.88
CA GLY A 82 17.81 25.53 -3.68
C GLY A 82 18.82 24.44 -3.30
N PHE A 83 19.99 24.83 -2.78
CA PHE A 83 21.02 23.89 -2.36
C PHE A 83 21.03 23.77 -0.84
N SER A 84 20.77 22.56 -0.35
CA SER A 84 20.98 22.19 1.04
C SER A 84 21.90 20.98 1.07
N GLY A 85 23.14 21.17 1.52
CA GLY A 85 24.19 20.17 1.34
C GLY A 85 25.57 20.69 1.70
N ARG A 86 26.57 19.83 1.50
CA ARG A 86 27.98 20.18 1.66
C ARG A 86 28.49 20.83 0.38
N ALA A 87 29.11 22.00 0.49
CA ALA A 87 29.77 22.67 -0.63
C ALA A 87 30.88 21.79 -1.24
N GLY A 88 31.19 22.02 -2.51
CA GLY A 88 32.40 21.52 -3.13
C GLY A 88 33.59 22.40 -2.76
N GLU A 89 34.80 21.87 -2.94
CA GLU A 89 36.03 22.59 -2.63
C GLU A 89 37.06 22.40 -3.75
N GLU A 90 37.85 23.43 -3.99
CA GLU A 90 38.98 23.40 -4.92
C GLU A 90 40.15 24.27 -4.45
N TRP A 91 41.35 23.93 -4.90
CA TRP A 91 42.54 24.75 -4.73
C TRP A 91 42.91 25.45 -6.04
N ILE A 92 43.18 26.75 -5.94
CA ILE A 92 43.75 27.56 -7.03
C ILE A 92 45.14 28.01 -6.61
N LEU A 93 46.14 27.76 -7.45
CA LEU A 93 47.50 28.25 -7.26
C LEU A 93 47.71 29.48 -8.14
N VAL A 94 48.08 30.59 -7.51
CA VAL A 94 48.29 31.91 -8.11
C VAL A 94 49.74 32.31 -7.90
N ASP A 95 50.40 32.81 -8.94
CA ASP A 95 51.76 33.34 -8.81
C ASP A 95 51.80 34.74 -8.20
N GLY A 96 53.01 35.26 -7.95
CA GLY A 96 53.23 36.58 -7.35
C GLY A 96 52.71 37.77 -8.18
N ASP A 97 52.43 37.56 -9.47
CA ASP A 97 51.89 38.57 -10.39
C ASP A 97 50.36 38.45 -10.58
N GLY A 98 49.72 37.48 -9.90
CA GLY A 98 48.28 37.23 -9.98
C GLY A 98 47.86 36.26 -11.09
N ALA A 99 48.80 35.63 -11.79
CA ALA A 99 48.51 34.66 -12.85
C ALA A 99 48.19 33.26 -12.28
N ILE A 100 47.18 32.61 -12.84
CA ILE A 100 46.73 31.29 -12.41
C ILE A 100 47.68 30.21 -12.97
N ARG A 101 48.30 29.44 -12.06
CA ARG A 101 49.21 28.34 -12.40
C ARG A 101 48.48 27.01 -12.52
N THR A 102 47.61 26.72 -11.56
CA THR A 102 47.00 25.39 -11.43
C THR A 102 45.67 25.48 -10.71
N ARG A 103 44.76 24.58 -11.09
CA ARG A 103 43.47 24.34 -10.45
C ARG A 103 43.35 22.86 -10.07
N GLU A 104 42.93 22.58 -8.85
CA GLU A 104 42.76 21.22 -8.34
C GLU A 104 41.38 21.08 -7.68
N LEU A 105 40.52 20.24 -8.25
CA LEU A 105 39.17 19.99 -7.73
C LEU A 105 39.23 18.93 -6.61
N ILE A 106 38.91 19.31 -5.38
CA ILE A 106 39.00 18.42 -4.20
C ILE A 106 37.71 17.61 -4.05
N SER A 107 36.57 18.30 -4.07
CA SER A 107 35.28 17.68 -3.85
C SER A 107 34.16 18.42 -4.58
N ARG A 108 33.09 17.69 -4.90
CA ARG A 108 31.91 18.25 -5.54
C ARG A 108 30.80 18.52 -4.53
N PRO A 109 29.93 19.53 -4.77
CA PRO A 109 28.79 19.78 -3.91
C PRO A 109 27.90 18.54 -3.83
N LYS A 110 27.55 18.13 -2.61
CA LYS A 110 26.68 16.97 -2.36
C LYS A 110 25.43 17.43 -1.64
N GLU A 111 24.27 17.26 -2.27
CA GLU A 111 22.97 17.51 -1.64
C GLU A 111 22.73 16.53 -0.49
N ASN A 112 22.04 17.01 0.54
CA ASN A 112 21.62 16.17 1.65
C ASN A 112 20.54 15.20 1.17
N GLN A 113 20.67 13.94 1.58
CA GLN A 113 19.65 12.93 1.33
C GLN A 113 18.33 13.37 1.99
N PRO A 114 17.16 13.24 1.33
CA PRO A 114 15.90 13.78 1.82
C PRO A 114 15.30 12.89 2.93
N TRP A 115 15.95 12.84 4.08
CA TRP A 115 15.58 12.02 5.23
C TRP A 115 14.13 12.25 5.69
N VAL A 116 13.62 13.48 5.59
CA VAL A 116 12.23 13.81 5.94
C VAL A 116 11.24 13.10 5.02
N LEU A 117 11.50 13.07 3.70
CA LEU A 117 10.64 12.38 2.75
C LEU A 117 10.67 10.87 2.96
N ILE A 118 11.84 10.31 3.25
CA ILE A 118 12.00 8.89 3.55
C ILE A 118 11.21 8.54 4.81
N ALA A 119 11.36 9.31 5.90
CA ALA A 119 10.64 9.09 7.14
C ALA A 119 9.12 9.18 6.96
N LEU A 120 8.65 10.19 6.21
CA LEU A 120 7.22 10.36 5.92
C LEU A 120 6.66 9.21 5.09
N ALA A 121 7.39 8.75 4.08
CA ALA A 121 7.00 7.61 3.25
C ALA A 121 6.90 6.32 4.09
N THR A 122 7.89 6.06 4.94
CA THR A 122 7.87 4.89 5.84
C THR A 122 6.70 4.95 6.82
N LEU A 123 6.45 6.11 7.43
CA LEU A 123 5.33 6.32 8.34
C LEU A 123 3.98 6.09 7.63
N SER A 124 3.84 6.57 6.39
CA SER A 124 2.62 6.39 5.59
C SER A 124 2.33 4.91 5.31
N VAL A 125 3.36 4.11 5.03
CA VAL A 125 3.20 2.67 4.77
C VAL A 125 2.74 1.96 6.05
N ILE A 126 3.37 2.25 7.19
CA ILE A 126 2.99 1.68 8.49
C ILE A 126 1.55 2.07 8.84
N ALA A 127 1.20 3.35 8.65
CA ALA A 127 -0.15 3.83 8.89
C ALA A 127 -1.19 3.11 8.03
N ALA A 128 -0.90 2.87 6.75
CA ALA A 128 -1.81 2.14 5.86
C ALA A 128 -2.03 0.68 6.32
N VAL A 129 -0.97 -0.01 6.74
CA VAL A 129 -1.05 -1.39 7.25
C VAL A 129 -1.94 -1.49 8.49
N VAL A 130 -1.98 -0.44 9.32
CA VAL A 130 -2.81 -0.40 10.54
C VAL A 130 -4.21 0.14 10.26
N LEU A 131 -4.36 1.23 9.51
CA LEU A 131 -5.66 1.89 9.29
C LEU A 131 -6.57 1.05 8.41
N VAL A 132 -6.07 0.37 7.37
CA VAL A 132 -6.95 -0.36 6.44
C VAL A 132 -7.73 -1.48 7.15
N PRO A 133 -7.12 -2.38 7.94
CA PRO A 133 -7.86 -3.39 8.70
C PRO A 133 -8.83 -2.77 9.72
N VAL A 134 -8.42 -1.69 10.39
CA VAL A 134 -9.27 -0.99 11.38
C VAL A 134 -10.49 -0.37 10.70
N LEU A 135 -10.32 0.24 9.53
CA LEU A 135 -11.43 0.80 8.77
C LEU A 135 -12.37 -0.30 8.28
N ILE A 136 -11.86 -1.42 7.78
CA ILE A 136 -12.70 -2.57 7.38
C ILE A 136 -13.51 -3.09 8.58
N SER A 137 -12.87 -3.22 9.74
CA SER A 137 -13.53 -3.69 10.97
C SER A 137 -14.55 -2.71 11.54
N ARG A 138 -14.42 -1.41 11.28
CA ARG A 138 -15.32 -0.36 11.81
C ARG A 138 -16.30 0.22 10.80
N SER A 139 -16.23 -0.22 9.55
CA SER A 139 -17.17 0.23 8.52
C SER A 139 -18.51 -0.45 8.77
N ASP A 140 -19.30 0.14 9.64
CA ASP A 140 -20.73 -0.15 9.77
C ASP A 140 -21.47 0.60 8.64
N PRO A 141 -21.89 -0.10 7.56
CA PRO A 141 -22.53 0.53 6.43
C PRO A 141 -23.99 0.71 6.84
N SER A 142 -24.42 1.96 6.94
CA SER A 142 -25.73 2.41 7.44
C SER A 142 -26.96 1.98 6.59
N GLY A 143 -26.88 0.84 5.90
CA GLY A 143 -27.99 0.17 5.23
C GLY A 143 -28.16 -1.21 5.82
N ASP A 144 -29.43 -1.62 5.96
CA ASP A 144 -29.92 -2.97 6.25
C ASP A 144 -28.80 -4.01 6.01
N PRO A 145 -28.30 -4.74 7.03
CA PRO A 145 -27.12 -5.60 6.91
C PRO A 145 -27.26 -6.60 5.77
N LEU A 146 -28.50 -6.93 5.41
CA LEU A 146 -28.87 -7.74 4.27
C LEU A 146 -28.39 -7.16 2.92
N TYR A 147 -28.17 -5.85 2.78
CA TYR A 147 -27.70 -5.16 1.56
C TYR A 147 -26.21 -4.80 1.62
N ARG A 148 -25.42 -5.37 0.69
CA ARG A 148 -23.96 -5.12 0.56
C ARG A 148 -23.54 -5.02 -0.91
N ALA A 149 -22.53 -4.19 -1.19
CA ALA A 149 -22.01 -3.94 -2.54
C ALA A 149 -20.60 -4.52 -2.72
N GLY A 150 -20.41 -5.27 -3.80
CA GLY A 150 -19.11 -5.62 -4.36
C GLY A 150 -18.61 -4.55 -5.34
N ARG A 151 -17.57 -4.86 -6.11
CA ARG A 151 -17.02 -3.94 -7.12
C ARG A 151 -17.97 -3.69 -8.29
N THR A 152 -18.85 -4.65 -8.55
CA THR A 152 -19.67 -4.76 -9.77
C THR A 152 -21.12 -5.14 -9.44
N LEU A 153 -21.32 -6.01 -8.46
CA LEU A 153 -22.64 -6.50 -8.06
C LEU A 153 -23.07 -5.92 -6.72
N TRP A 154 -24.34 -5.57 -6.63
CA TRP A 154 -25.03 -5.35 -5.36
C TRP A 154 -25.78 -6.60 -5.00
N MET A 155 -25.80 -6.93 -3.71
CA MET A 155 -26.47 -8.14 -3.22
C MET A 155 -27.38 -7.80 -2.04
N ARG A 156 -28.53 -8.47 -2.00
CA ARG A 156 -29.33 -8.65 -0.81
C ARG A 156 -29.34 -10.12 -0.41
N ALA A 157 -29.13 -10.46 0.86
CA ALA A 157 -29.33 -11.80 1.40
C ALA A 157 -30.29 -11.73 2.60
N SER A 158 -31.21 -12.68 2.79
CA SER A 158 -32.03 -12.76 4.01
C SER A 158 -31.25 -13.42 5.16
N GLN A 159 -31.77 -13.29 6.39
CA GLN A 159 -31.39 -14.23 7.45
C GLN A 159 -31.76 -15.67 7.03
N PRO A 160 -31.03 -16.69 7.52
CA PRO A 160 -31.33 -18.07 7.21
C PRO A 160 -32.62 -18.51 7.91
N ASP A 161 -33.51 -19.13 7.15
CA ASP A 161 -34.66 -19.84 7.70
C ASP A 161 -34.27 -21.31 7.90
N ILE A 162 -34.33 -21.80 9.14
CA ILE A 162 -33.87 -23.14 9.51
C ILE A 162 -35.06 -24.10 9.51
N VAL A 163 -35.03 -25.07 8.59
CA VAL A 163 -36.14 -26.01 8.38
C VAL A 163 -35.66 -27.43 8.13
N ASP A 164 -36.48 -28.42 8.48
CA ASP A 164 -36.14 -29.83 8.24
C ASP A 164 -36.28 -30.21 6.75
N GLU A 165 -37.25 -29.60 6.06
CA GLU A 165 -37.56 -29.88 4.66
C GLU A 165 -38.13 -28.64 3.95
N VAL A 166 -37.80 -28.52 2.67
CA VAL A 166 -38.39 -27.55 1.74
C VAL A 166 -39.26 -28.30 0.73
N GLN A 167 -40.55 -27.99 0.67
CA GLN A 167 -41.50 -28.51 -0.31
C GLN A 167 -42.03 -27.41 -1.23
N TYR A 168 -42.04 -27.67 -2.53
CA TYR A 168 -42.47 -26.69 -3.53
C TYR A 168 -43.09 -27.35 -4.78
N GLY A 169 -43.89 -26.59 -5.51
CA GLY A 169 -44.45 -27.02 -6.79
C GLY A 169 -43.51 -26.65 -7.94
N GLY A 170 -43.33 -27.56 -8.90
CA GLY A 170 -42.50 -27.32 -10.07
C GLY A 170 -42.98 -28.08 -11.29
N LEU A 171 -42.19 -28.00 -12.36
CA LEU A 171 -42.39 -28.77 -13.57
C LEU A 171 -41.22 -29.76 -13.73
N THR A 172 -41.51 -30.98 -14.19
CA THR A 172 -40.46 -31.90 -14.66
C THR A 172 -39.86 -31.40 -15.98
N LEU A 173 -38.77 -32.04 -16.43
CA LEU A 173 -38.18 -31.78 -17.75
C LEU A 173 -39.19 -31.96 -18.90
N ASP A 174 -40.18 -32.83 -18.72
CA ASP A 174 -41.26 -33.07 -19.69
C ASP A 174 -42.42 -32.06 -19.56
N GLY A 175 -42.31 -31.09 -18.65
CA GLY A 175 -43.33 -30.05 -18.42
C GLY A 175 -44.51 -30.49 -17.55
N ASN A 176 -44.44 -31.65 -16.90
CA ASN A 176 -45.51 -32.12 -16.01
C ASN A 176 -45.42 -31.45 -14.64
N ALA A 177 -46.55 -30.96 -14.12
CA ALA A 177 -46.61 -30.40 -12.78
C ALA A 177 -46.41 -31.48 -11.72
N VAL A 178 -45.38 -31.33 -10.89
CA VAL A 178 -45.02 -32.26 -9.81
C VAL A 178 -44.59 -31.46 -8.59
N ASN A 179 -44.90 -31.97 -7.40
CA ASN A 179 -44.39 -31.41 -6.15
C ASN A 179 -43.01 -31.99 -5.88
N PHE A 180 -42.08 -31.18 -5.40
CA PHE A 180 -40.73 -31.57 -5.04
C PHE A 180 -40.50 -31.36 -3.56
N ARG A 181 -39.60 -32.17 -3.00
CA ARG A 181 -39.02 -31.98 -1.66
C ARG A 181 -37.50 -31.96 -1.71
N ILE A 182 -36.91 -31.18 -0.82
CA ILE A 182 -35.50 -31.24 -0.45
C ILE A 182 -35.48 -31.35 1.07
N ALA A 183 -34.95 -32.45 1.59
CA ALA A 183 -34.84 -32.70 3.03
C ALA A 183 -33.39 -32.57 3.50
N GLY A 184 -33.23 -32.16 4.76
CA GLY A 184 -31.95 -32.23 5.47
C GLY A 184 -31.34 -33.64 5.43
N PRO A 185 -30.01 -33.76 5.57
CA PRO A 185 -29.35 -35.05 5.60
C PRO A 185 -29.64 -35.80 6.91
N ALA A 186 -29.12 -37.01 7.05
CA ALA A 186 -29.30 -37.81 8.27
C ALA A 186 -28.70 -37.12 9.52
N ASN A 187 -29.04 -37.62 10.71
CA ASN A 187 -28.61 -37.12 12.02
C ASN A 187 -29.21 -35.78 12.44
N ASP A 188 -30.48 -35.56 12.12
CA ASP A 188 -31.25 -34.37 12.51
C ASP A 188 -30.70 -33.05 11.97
N TRP A 189 -29.78 -33.12 10.99
CA TRP A 189 -29.30 -31.95 10.27
C TRP A 189 -30.44 -31.29 9.49
N GLN A 190 -30.41 -29.96 9.47
CA GLN A 190 -31.46 -29.12 8.92
C GLN A 190 -30.97 -28.41 7.65
N LEU A 191 -31.90 -27.73 6.99
CA LEU A 191 -31.63 -26.87 5.86
C LEU A 191 -31.68 -25.41 6.32
N ALA A 192 -30.63 -24.65 6.02
CA ALA A 192 -30.66 -23.21 6.11
C ALA A 192 -31.02 -22.63 4.74
N VAL A 193 -32.17 -21.96 4.63
CA VAL A 193 -32.66 -21.34 3.40
C VAL A 193 -32.33 -19.85 3.41
N ILE A 194 -31.56 -19.40 2.41
CA ILE A 194 -31.17 -18.00 2.28
C ILE A 194 -31.71 -17.43 0.96
N HIS A 195 -32.53 -16.39 1.05
CA HIS A 195 -33.02 -15.65 -0.11
C HIS A 195 -31.96 -14.66 -0.57
N VAL A 196 -31.45 -14.82 -1.78
CA VAL A 196 -30.44 -13.95 -2.38
C VAL A 196 -31.04 -13.18 -3.55
N SER A 197 -30.77 -11.88 -3.61
CA SER A 197 -31.06 -11.01 -4.75
C SER A 197 -29.78 -10.33 -5.23
N LEU A 198 -29.42 -10.52 -6.49
CA LEU A 198 -28.25 -9.92 -7.13
C LEU A 198 -28.70 -8.83 -8.09
N PHE A 199 -28.05 -7.67 -8.06
CA PHE A 199 -28.36 -6.52 -8.90
C PHE A 199 -27.09 -6.04 -9.60
N ASN A 200 -27.13 -5.93 -10.93
CA ASN A 200 -26.05 -5.34 -11.71
C ASN A 200 -26.40 -3.88 -12.04
N GLN A 201 -25.85 -2.92 -11.29
CA GLN A 201 -26.16 -1.50 -11.48
C GLN A 201 -25.17 -0.77 -12.40
N THR A 202 -23.96 -1.27 -12.55
CA THR A 202 -22.84 -0.52 -13.16
C THR A 202 -22.33 -1.12 -14.45
N SER A 203 -22.35 -2.46 -14.61
CA SER A 203 -21.73 -3.15 -15.73
C SER A 203 -22.73 -3.44 -16.86
N GLN A 204 -22.26 -3.48 -18.11
CA GLN A 204 -23.10 -3.86 -19.24
C GLN A 204 -23.65 -5.29 -19.10
N GLN A 205 -22.81 -6.22 -18.63
CA GLN A 205 -23.20 -7.58 -18.27
C GLN A 205 -22.23 -8.17 -17.25
N VAL A 206 -22.73 -9.03 -16.36
CA VAL A 206 -21.93 -9.83 -15.42
C VAL A 206 -22.33 -11.29 -15.56
N SER A 207 -21.35 -12.19 -15.69
CA SER A 207 -21.57 -13.63 -15.63
C SER A 207 -21.31 -14.12 -14.22
N VAL A 208 -22.25 -14.87 -13.68
CA VAL A 208 -22.20 -15.43 -12.32
C VAL A 208 -22.42 -16.93 -12.43
N THR A 209 -21.50 -17.71 -11.87
CA THR A 209 -21.67 -19.16 -11.75
C THR A 209 -22.07 -19.49 -10.32
N ILE A 210 -23.28 -20.01 -10.14
CA ILE A 210 -23.82 -20.37 -8.84
C ILE A 210 -23.72 -21.90 -8.68
N ASP A 211 -22.76 -22.32 -7.87
CA ASP A 211 -22.39 -23.69 -7.52
C ASP A 211 -21.95 -23.76 -6.04
N GLU A 212 -21.31 -24.86 -5.61
CA GLU A 212 -20.86 -25.06 -4.24
C GLU A 212 -19.82 -24.04 -3.76
N ASN A 213 -19.13 -23.35 -4.67
CA ASN A 213 -18.13 -22.35 -4.36
C ASN A 213 -18.70 -20.93 -4.41
N ALA A 214 -19.97 -20.77 -4.78
CA ALA A 214 -20.58 -19.48 -5.01
C ALA A 214 -20.82 -18.68 -3.73
N ALA A 215 -21.00 -19.37 -2.61
CA ALA A 215 -21.23 -18.76 -1.31
C ALA A 215 -20.70 -19.63 -0.17
N VAL A 216 -20.55 -19.02 1.00
CA VAL A 216 -20.24 -19.70 2.26
C VAL A 216 -21.13 -19.12 3.35
N LEU A 217 -21.75 -19.99 4.12
CA LEU A 217 -22.43 -19.67 5.37
C LEU A 217 -21.49 -20.02 6.53
N THR A 218 -21.29 -19.11 7.45
CA THR A 218 -20.40 -19.28 8.62
C THR A 218 -21.22 -19.19 9.89
N ASP A 219 -21.01 -20.14 10.80
CA ASP A 219 -21.62 -20.07 12.14
C ASP A 219 -20.81 -19.21 13.11
N VAL A 220 -21.34 -19.01 14.31
CA VAL A 220 -20.70 -18.24 15.40
C VAL A 220 -19.40 -18.85 15.91
N ASP A 221 -19.22 -20.17 15.75
CA ASP A 221 -17.99 -20.89 16.11
C ASP A 221 -16.92 -20.81 15.00
N GLY A 222 -17.30 -20.30 13.82
CA GLY A 222 -16.44 -20.08 12.67
C GLY A 222 -16.42 -21.25 11.68
N GLU A 223 -17.28 -22.25 11.84
CA GLU A 223 -17.41 -23.38 10.92
C GLU A 223 -18.07 -22.90 9.61
N GLU A 224 -17.59 -23.39 8.46
CA GLU A 224 -18.03 -22.95 7.14
C GLU A 224 -18.87 -24.04 6.43
N TYR A 225 -20.00 -23.64 5.88
CA TYR A 225 -20.94 -24.47 5.14
C TYR A 225 -21.12 -23.96 3.71
N ALA A 226 -21.11 -24.86 2.74
CA ALA A 226 -21.29 -24.57 1.32
C ALA A 226 -22.75 -24.79 0.88
N PRO A 227 -23.25 -24.06 -0.14
CA PRO A 227 -24.57 -24.30 -0.67
C PRO A 227 -24.65 -25.66 -1.36
N ILE A 228 -25.82 -26.29 -1.32
CA ILE A 228 -26.07 -27.59 -1.94
C ILE A 228 -26.71 -27.46 -3.32
N ASN A 229 -26.46 -28.47 -4.17
CA ASN A 229 -27.09 -28.58 -5.47
C ASN A 229 -28.58 -28.91 -5.35
N VAL A 230 -29.40 -27.87 -5.31
CA VAL A 230 -30.86 -27.99 -5.20
C VAL A 230 -31.48 -28.79 -6.35
N VAL A 231 -30.87 -28.80 -7.54
CA VAL A 231 -31.39 -29.57 -8.68
C VAL A 231 -31.21 -31.07 -8.45
N GLU A 232 -30.04 -31.50 -7.96
CA GLU A 232 -29.76 -32.90 -7.66
C GLU A 232 -30.45 -33.38 -6.38
N ARG A 233 -30.61 -32.50 -5.39
CA ARG A 233 -31.21 -32.84 -4.09
C ARG A 233 -32.74 -32.90 -4.13
N SER A 234 -33.35 -32.35 -5.17
CA SER A 234 -34.81 -32.34 -5.34
C SER A 234 -35.38 -33.72 -5.68
N GLN A 235 -36.33 -34.18 -4.88
CA GLN A 235 -37.05 -35.44 -5.08
C GLN A 235 -38.51 -35.18 -5.41
N GLY A 236 -39.01 -35.81 -6.48
CA GLY A 236 -40.43 -35.76 -6.82
C GLY A 236 -41.29 -36.43 -5.76
N MET A 237 -42.44 -35.83 -5.48
CA MET A 237 -43.43 -36.29 -4.51
C MET A 237 -44.75 -36.64 -5.22
N SER A 238 -45.37 -37.73 -4.79
CA SER A 238 -46.70 -38.13 -5.25
C SER A 238 -47.85 -37.56 -4.41
N GLY A 239 -47.54 -36.85 -3.31
CA GLY A 239 -48.51 -36.31 -2.34
C GLY A 239 -48.70 -34.80 -2.43
N SER A 240 -49.66 -34.29 -1.65
CA SER A 240 -49.86 -32.85 -1.46
C SER A 240 -48.73 -32.25 -0.62
N ILE A 241 -48.36 -31.00 -0.92
CA ILE A 241 -47.42 -30.23 -0.12
C ILE A 241 -48.00 -29.99 1.28
N ASP A 242 -47.24 -30.39 2.31
CA ASP A 242 -47.50 -30.04 3.70
C ASP A 242 -47.35 -28.52 3.89
N SER A 243 -48.34 -27.89 4.53
CA SER A 243 -48.32 -26.45 4.77
C SER A 243 -47.13 -26.00 5.60
N GLN A 244 -46.58 -26.84 6.48
CA GLN A 244 -45.47 -26.47 7.35
C GLN A 244 -44.13 -26.35 6.61
N TYR A 245 -43.96 -27.10 5.52
CA TYR A 245 -42.72 -27.13 4.72
C TYR A 245 -42.88 -26.38 3.38
N ARG A 246 -43.97 -25.63 3.22
CA ARG A 246 -44.32 -25.01 1.93
C ARG A 246 -43.48 -23.76 1.68
N TYR A 247 -42.66 -23.80 0.64
CA TYR A 247 -41.99 -22.62 0.08
C TYR A 247 -42.65 -22.23 -1.24
N PRO A 248 -43.62 -21.30 -1.23
CA PRO A 248 -44.22 -20.80 -2.46
C PRO A 248 -43.15 -20.10 -3.30
N ASP A 249 -43.26 -20.22 -4.63
CA ASP A 249 -42.34 -19.58 -5.59
C ASP A 249 -40.87 -19.94 -5.37
N PHE A 250 -40.59 -21.18 -4.98
CA PHE A 250 -39.23 -21.67 -4.83
C PHE A 250 -38.45 -21.59 -6.14
N ILE A 251 -37.42 -20.74 -6.15
CA ILE A 251 -36.46 -20.61 -7.25
C ILE A 251 -35.09 -20.96 -6.69
N GLY A 252 -34.70 -22.23 -6.81
CA GLY A 252 -33.36 -22.68 -6.47
C GLY A 252 -32.30 -22.03 -7.36
N LEU A 253 -31.29 -21.40 -6.75
CA LEU A 253 -30.14 -20.85 -7.46
C LEU A 253 -29.04 -21.90 -7.56
N TRP A 254 -28.97 -22.59 -8.70
CA TRP A 254 -27.87 -23.51 -9.03
C TRP A 254 -27.65 -23.56 -10.54
N ARG A 255 -26.96 -22.55 -11.06
CA ARG A 255 -26.77 -22.34 -12.50
C ARG A 255 -25.77 -21.22 -12.77
N SER A 256 -25.23 -21.22 -13.99
CA SER A 256 -24.59 -20.03 -14.54
C SER A 256 -25.62 -19.09 -15.15
N ILE A 257 -25.57 -17.81 -14.78
CA ILE A 257 -26.49 -16.76 -15.22
C ILE A 257 -25.70 -15.55 -15.73
N VAL A 258 -26.27 -14.85 -16.71
CA VAL A 258 -25.77 -13.55 -17.16
C VAL A 258 -26.78 -12.50 -16.73
N ILE A 259 -26.33 -11.51 -15.96
CA ILE A 259 -27.14 -10.40 -15.45
C ILE A 259 -26.74 -9.14 -16.21
N ARG A 260 -27.62 -8.59 -17.06
CA ARG A 260 -27.32 -7.36 -17.81
C ARG A 260 -27.42 -6.12 -16.92
N GLY A 261 -26.91 -4.99 -17.41
CA GLY A 261 -27.03 -3.72 -16.71
C GLY A 261 -28.49 -3.37 -16.40
N ALA A 262 -28.72 -2.96 -15.16
CA ALA A 262 -30.04 -2.69 -14.56
C ALA A 262 -30.97 -3.92 -14.41
N GLU A 263 -30.49 -5.14 -14.66
CA GLU A 263 -31.23 -6.36 -14.34
C GLU A 263 -30.94 -6.84 -12.90
N SER A 264 -31.85 -7.67 -12.40
CA SER A 264 -31.68 -8.36 -11.12
C SER A 264 -32.14 -9.81 -11.22
N VAL A 265 -31.55 -10.67 -10.40
CA VAL A 265 -31.93 -12.07 -10.25
C VAL A 265 -32.12 -12.36 -8.77
N ALA A 266 -33.23 -13.02 -8.44
CA ALA A 266 -33.53 -13.43 -7.08
C ALA A 266 -33.86 -14.93 -7.02
N GLY A 267 -33.53 -15.56 -5.90
CA GLY A 267 -33.83 -16.95 -5.62
C GLY A 267 -33.27 -17.40 -4.28
N MET A 268 -33.26 -18.71 -4.04
CA MET A 268 -32.83 -19.31 -2.78
C MET A 268 -31.58 -20.16 -2.96
N LEU A 269 -30.68 -20.06 -1.98
CA LEU A 269 -29.62 -21.02 -1.72
C LEU A 269 -30.00 -21.85 -0.50
N LEU A 270 -29.68 -23.13 -0.53
CA LEU A 270 -29.86 -24.06 0.58
C LEU A 270 -28.49 -24.50 1.08
N PHE A 271 -28.35 -24.63 2.39
CA PHE A 271 -27.17 -25.17 3.07
C PHE A 271 -27.61 -26.30 3.99
N GLU A 272 -26.78 -27.32 4.16
CA GLU A 272 -26.98 -28.35 5.17
C GLU A 272 -26.23 -27.93 6.44
N VAL A 273 -26.94 -27.82 7.55
CA VAL A 273 -26.40 -27.29 8.82
C VAL A 273 -26.76 -28.22 9.99
N PRO A 274 -25.93 -28.28 11.05
CA PRO A 274 -26.22 -29.11 12.22
C PRO A 274 -27.38 -28.51 13.06
N PRO A 275 -27.98 -29.30 13.98
CA PRO A 275 -29.14 -28.87 14.77
C PRO A 275 -28.88 -27.67 15.71
N ASP A 276 -27.63 -27.47 16.10
CA ASP A 276 -27.16 -26.40 16.99
C ASP A 276 -26.58 -25.21 16.23
N PHE A 277 -26.76 -25.18 14.90
CA PHE A 277 -26.28 -24.10 14.04
C PHE A 277 -26.84 -22.73 14.46
N ASP A 278 -25.94 -21.76 14.62
CA ASP A 278 -26.25 -20.36 14.84
C ASP A 278 -25.50 -19.50 13.83
N ALA A 279 -26.23 -18.68 13.06
CA ALA A 279 -25.69 -18.00 11.90
C ALA A 279 -24.92 -16.74 12.28
N ASP A 280 -23.63 -16.67 11.95
CA ASP A 280 -22.84 -15.43 12.07
C ASP A 280 -22.86 -14.64 10.77
N ARG A 281 -22.60 -15.33 9.64
CA ARG A 281 -22.22 -14.62 8.42
C ARG A 281 -22.49 -15.36 7.13
N PHE A 282 -22.85 -14.61 6.09
CA PHE A 282 -22.94 -15.09 4.71
C PHE A 282 -21.91 -14.38 3.82
N THR A 283 -21.14 -15.15 3.07
CA THR A 283 -20.11 -14.66 2.15
C THR A 283 -20.39 -15.14 0.73
N TRP A 284 -20.65 -14.20 -0.17
CA TRP A 284 -20.76 -14.45 -1.60
C TRP A 284 -19.38 -14.40 -2.27
N ARG A 285 -19.10 -15.33 -3.19
CA ARG A 285 -17.80 -15.49 -3.87
C ARG A 285 -17.90 -15.62 -5.40
N ALA A 286 -19.08 -15.84 -5.97
CA ALA A 286 -19.26 -16.21 -7.38
C ALA A 286 -18.89 -15.15 -8.45
N SER A 287 -18.62 -13.90 -8.07
CA SER A 287 -18.19 -12.86 -9.03
C SER A 287 -17.34 -11.80 -8.33
N ASP A 288 -17.94 -11.07 -7.39
CA ASP A 288 -17.23 -10.25 -6.43
C ASP A 288 -17.37 -10.92 -5.06
N THR A 289 -16.36 -10.76 -4.19
CA THR A 289 -16.52 -11.15 -2.80
C THR A 289 -17.38 -10.12 -2.08
N ILE A 290 -18.52 -10.55 -1.53
CA ILE A 290 -19.44 -9.70 -0.76
C ILE A 290 -19.76 -10.42 0.55
N GLN A 291 -19.69 -9.72 1.68
CA GLN A 291 -19.86 -10.30 3.01
C GLN A 291 -20.99 -9.60 3.77
N VAL A 292 -21.93 -10.39 4.28
CA VAL A 292 -23.12 -9.98 5.04
C VAL A 292 -23.05 -10.63 6.42
N GLY A 293 -22.96 -9.84 7.49
CA GLY A 293 -23.10 -10.32 8.87
C GLY A 293 -24.57 -10.42 9.27
N PHE A 294 -24.92 -11.41 10.07
CA PHE A 294 -26.26 -11.60 10.62
C PHE A 294 -26.39 -11.07 12.06
N ASN A 295 -25.27 -10.95 12.76
CA ASN A 295 -25.15 -10.36 14.09
C ASN A 295 -24.33 -9.06 14.04
N ASP A 296 -24.74 -8.06 14.81
CA ASP A 296 -24.07 -6.75 14.95
C ASP A 296 -22.86 -6.80 15.90
#